data_AF-A0AA95FR02-F1
#
_entry.id   AF-A0AA95FR02-F1
#
_cell.length_a   1.000
_cell.length_b   1.000
_cell.length_c   1.000
_cell.angle_alpha   90.00
_cell.angle_beta   90.00
_cell.angle_gamma   90.00
#
_symmetry.space_group_name_H-M   'P 1'
#
loop_
_entity.id
_entity.type
_entity.pdbx_description
1 polymer ?
#
loop_
_entity_poly.entity_id
_entity_poly.type
_entity_poly.pdbx_seq_one_letter_code
_entity_poly.pdbx_strand_id
1 'polypeptide(L)'
;MRLTERELTAALTGAAKSVLAARDKRVRKGRMTEDELWESVSRYQRFLVLDGLGDQILPVLVALPDVEVAVGQRPVFTDAQITAAVEERLGEESRLRRKALLLTRVALVKRALGSLPPRQDPDALIVPDHL
;
A
#
# COMPACT_ATOMS: atom_id res chain seq x y z
N MET A 1 -10.91 -6.45 12.74
CA MET A 1 -10.76 -4.99 12.84
C MET A 1 -10.26 -4.47 11.50
N ARG A 2 -10.85 -3.36 11.03
CA ARG A 2 -10.54 -2.77 9.72
C ARG A 2 -9.25 -1.97 9.77
N LEU A 3 -8.67 -1.71 8.59
CA LEU A 3 -7.56 -0.76 8.46
C LEU A 3 -8.05 0.65 8.78
N THR A 4 -7.26 1.38 9.56
CA THR A 4 -7.47 2.79 9.89
C THR A 4 -7.07 3.70 8.73
N GLU A 5 -7.54 4.95 8.72
CA GLU A 5 -7.15 5.93 7.70
C GLU A 5 -5.64 6.09 7.60
N ARG A 6 -4.94 6.22 8.73
CA ARG A 6 -3.48 6.31 8.78
C ARG A 6 -2.80 5.09 8.15
N GLU A 7 -3.29 3.88 8.44
CA GLU A 7 -2.78 2.65 7.85
C GLU A 7 -3.00 2.66 6.33
N LEU A 8 -4.15 3.10 5.84
CA LEU A 8 -4.44 3.24 4.41
C LEU A 8 -3.51 4.26 3.74
N THR A 9 -3.28 5.43 4.36
CA THR A 9 -2.34 6.44 3.85
C THR A 9 -0.92 5.89 3.77
N ALA A 10 -0.46 5.18 4.80
CA ALA A 10 0.86 4.57 4.82
C ALA A 10 1.00 3.48 3.75
N ALA A 11 -0.02 2.63 3.60
CA ALA A 11 -0.06 1.58 2.58
C ALA A 11 0.02 2.17 1.16
N LEU A 12 -0.80 3.19 0.87
CA LEU A 12 -0.81 3.86 -0.42
C LEU A 12 0.52 4.57 -0.70
N THR A 13 1.08 5.25 0.29
CA THR A 13 2.38 5.92 0.17
C THR A 13 3.49 4.91 -0.12
N GLY A 14 3.54 3.79 0.61
CA GLY A 14 4.51 2.73 0.38
C GLY A 14 4.40 2.11 -1.01
N ALA A 15 3.18 1.84 -1.48
CA ALA A 15 2.96 1.37 -2.85
C ALA A 15 3.43 2.39 -3.90
N ALA A 16 3.15 3.69 -3.70
CA ALA A 16 3.59 4.76 -4.59
C ALA A 16 5.12 4.86 -4.68
N LYS A 17 5.79 4.83 -3.53
CA LYS A 17 7.24 4.79 -3.44
C LYS A 17 7.81 3.59 -4.22
N SER A 18 7.22 2.40 -4.07
CA SER A 18 7.72 1.18 -4.72
C SER A 18 7.53 1.23 -6.24
N VAL A 19 6.42 1.82 -6.71
CA VAL A 19 6.17 2.03 -8.15
C VAL A 19 7.16 3.04 -8.74
N LEU A 20 7.46 4.12 -8.04
CA LEU A 20 8.48 5.10 -8.46
C LEU A 20 9.88 4.47 -8.49
N ALA A 21 10.24 3.72 -7.45
CA ALA A 21 11.50 3.00 -7.33
C ALA A 21 11.70 2.00 -8.49
N ALA A 22 10.66 1.28 -8.89
CA ALA A 22 10.71 0.35 -10.02
C ALA A 22 10.99 1.05 -11.36
N ARG A 23 10.62 2.32 -11.51
CA ARG A 23 10.82 3.13 -12.74
C ARG A 23 12.18 3.83 -12.75
N ASP A 24 12.72 4.20 -11.59
CA ASP A 24 13.98 4.95 -11.52
C ASP A 24 15.22 4.05 -11.65
N LYS A 25 16.11 4.39 -12.58
CA LYS A 25 17.34 3.63 -12.85
C LYS A 25 18.36 3.71 -11.71
N ARG A 26 18.39 4.80 -10.94
CA ARG A 26 19.33 5.01 -9.83
C ARG A 26 18.96 4.10 -8.66
N VAL A 27 17.67 4.03 -8.33
CA VAL A 27 17.17 3.12 -7.28
C VAL A 27 17.40 1.66 -7.66
N ARG A 28 17.07 1.27 -8.90
CA ARG A 28 17.36 -0.10 -9.39
C ARG A 28 18.85 -0.46 -9.41
N LYS A 29 19.74 0.54 -9.46
CA LYS A 29 21.20 0.35 -9.38
C LYS A 29 21.76 0.51 -7.96
N GLY A 30 20.90 0.67 -6.95
CA GLY A 30 21.31 0.86 -5.55
C GLY A 30 22.04 2.18 -5.29
N ARG A 31 21.92 3.18 -6.18
CA ARG A 31 22.60 4.48 -6.06
C ARG A 31 21.77 5.52 -5.31
N MET A 32 20.54 5.17 -4.95
CA MET A 32 19.55 6.02 -4.32
C MET A 32 18.53 5.10 -3.65
N THR A 33 18.04 5.46 -2.47
CA THR A 33 16.97 4.71 -1.81
C THR A 33 15.61 5.11 -2.37
N GLU A 34 14.61 4.28 -2.13
CA GLU A 34 13.21 4.57 -2.46
C GLU A 34 12.69 5.81 -1.70
N ASP A 35 13.11 6.01 -0.45
CA ASP A 35 12.75 7.17 0.36
C ASP A 35 13.41 8.46 -0.14
N GLU A 36 14.70 8.41 -0.51
CA GLU A 36 15.37 9.55 -1.14
C GLU A 36 14.68 9.93 -2.45
N LEU A 37 14.28 8.93 -3.26
CA LEU A 37 13.59 9.19 -4.51
C LEU A 37 12.26 9.89 -4.23
N TRP A 38 11.47 9.37 -3.30
CA TRP A 38 10.21 10.00 -2.88
C TRP A 38 10.42 11.45 -2.50
N GLU A 39 11.46 11.76 -1.72
CA GLU A 39 11.73 13.13 -1.30
C GLU A 39 12.19 14.05 -2.43
N SER A 40 12.87 13.51 -3.44
CA SER A 40 13.31 14.27 -4.61
C SER A 40 12.18 14.63 -5.59
N VAL A 41 11.06 13.90 -5.55
CA VAL A 41 9.93 14.05 -6.47
C VAL A 41 9.04 15.21 -6.04
N SER A 42 8.55 16.00 -7.01
CA SER A 42 7.70 17.16 -6.71
C SER A 42 6.35 16.75 -6.11
N ARG A 43 5.73 17.63 -5.32
CA ARG A 43 4.40 17.38 -4.73
C ARG A 43 3.35 16.99 -5.78
N TYR A 44 3.38 17.63 -6.95
CA TYR A 44 2.46 17.33 -8.04
C TYR A 44 2.68 15.91 -8.61
N GLN A 45 3.93 15.50 -8.80
CA GLN A 45 4.23 14.14 -9.26
C GLN A 45 3.84 13.09 -8.23
N ARG A 46 4.07 13.36 -6.93
CA ARG A 46 3.60 12.49 -5.84
C ARG A 46 2.07 12.34 -5.90
N PHE A 47 1.36 13.45 -6.08
CA PHE A 47 -0.10 13.44 -6.23
C PHE A 47 -0.57 12.56 -7.39
N LEU A 48 -0.03 12.72 -8.60
CA LEU A 48 -0.44 11.92 -9.76
C LEU A 48 -0.25 10.40 -9.54
N VAL A 49 0.82 10.02 -8.85
CA VAL A 49 1.07 8.60 -8.54
C VAL A 49 0.09 8.10 -7.48
N LEU A 50 -0.13 8.87 -6.41
CA LEU A 50 -1.07 8.51 -5.36
C LEU A 50 -2.50 8.40 -5.88
N ASP A 51 -2.94 9.35 -6.70
CA ASP A 51 -4.27 9.40 -7.31
C ASP A 51 -4.52 8.15 -8.17
N GLY A 52 -3.63 7.86 -9.13
CA GLY A 52 -3.78 6.69 -10.01
C GLY A 52 -3.67 5.34 -9.28
N LEU A 53 -2.99 5.27 -8.14
CA LEU A 53 -2.91 4.06 -7.30
C LEU A 53 -4.08 3.95 -6.33
N GLY A 54 -4.64 5.07 -5.87
CA GLY A 54 -5.73 5.14 -4.90
C GLY A 54 -6.95 4.36 -5.40
N ASP A 55 -7.37 4.64 -6.63
CA ASP A 55 -8.48 3.95 -7.31
C ASP A 55 -8.23 2.45 -7.46
N GLN A 56 -6.96 2.05 -7.50
CA GLN A 56 -6.60 0.66 -7.75
C GLN A 56 -6.51 -0.18 -6.48
N ILE A 57 -5.99 0.40 -5.40
CA ILE A 57 -5.56 -0.32 -4.20
C ILE A 57 -6.55 -0.12 -3.05
N LEU A 58 -7.06 1.11 -2.84
CA LEU A 58 -7.91 1.41 -1.67
C LEU A 58 -9.19 0.56 -1.63
N PRO A 59 -9.92 0.34 -2.76
CA PRO A 59 -11.10 -0.53 -2.74
C PRO A 59 -10.79 -1.98 -2.35
N VAL A 60 -9.57 -2.46 -2.65
CA VAL A 60 -9.13 -3.81 -2.28
C VAL A 60 -8.77 -3.86 -0.80
N LEU A 61 -8.00 -2.88 -0.29
CA LEU A 61 -7.59 -2.83 1.11
C LEU A 61 -8.79 -2.73 2.06
N VAL A 62 -9.82 -1.98 1.68
CA VAL A 62 -11.06 -1.86 2.46
C VAL A 62 -11.92 -3.13 2.40
N ALA A 63 -11.77 -3.93 1.34
CA ALA A 63 -12.50 -5.20 1.16
C ALA A 63 -11.80 -6.39 1.85
N LEU A 64 -10.58 -6.22 2.38
CA LEU A 64 -9.91 -7.28 3.12
C LEU A 64 -10.71 -7.68 4.36
N PRO A 65 -10.65 -8.97 4.76
CA PRO A 65 -11.38 -9.44 5.92
C PRO A 65 -10.89 -8.73 7.18
N ASP A 66 -11.80 -8.59 8.13
CA ASP A 66 -11.48 -8.09 9.45
C ASP A 66 -10.49 -9.02 10.17
N VAL A 67 -9.35 -8.48 10.60
CA VAL A 67 -8.34 -9.22 11.39
C VAL A 67 -8.14 -8.55 12.75
N GLU A 68 -7.96 -9.34 13.79
CA GLU A 68 -7.56 -8.83 15.10
C GLU A 68 -6.06 -8.55 15.08
N VAL A 69 -5.65 -7.36 15.55
CA VAL A 69 -4.26 -6.95 15.55
C VAL A 69 -3.99 -6.29 16.88
N ALA A 70 -3.07 -6.88 17.64
CA ALA A 70 -2.60 -6.28 18.89
C ALA A 70 -1.85 -4.96 18.62
N VAL A 71 -1.86 -4.07 19.61
CA VAL A 71 -1.02 -2.88 19.61
C VAL A 71 0.45 -3.26 19.39
N GLY A 72 1.15 -2.50 18.56
CA GLY A 72 2.55 -2.76 18.20
C GLY A 72 2.76 -3.87 17.17
N GLN A 73 1.70 -4.54 16.72
CA GLN A 73 1.77 -5.55 15.66
C GLN A 73 1.26 -5.01 14.32
N ARG A 74 1.59 -5.70 13.23
CA ARG A 74 1.05 -5.41 11.90
C ARG A 74 -0.02 -6.44 11.55
N PRO A 75 -1.09 -6.05 10.81
CA PRO A 75 -2.03 -7.02 10.29
C PRO A 75 -1.31 -7.97 9.33
N VAL A 76 -1.67 -9.25 9.41
CA VAL A 76 -1.18 -10.30 8.51
C VAL A 76 -2.36 -10.86 7.74
N PHE A 77 -2.23 -10.87 6.41
CA PHE A 77 -3.21 -11.43 5.51
C PHE A 77 -2.57 -12.58 4.72
N THR A 78 -3.34 -13.63 4.49
CA THR A 78 -2.88 -14.74 3.65
C THR A 78 -2.90 -14.36 2.18
N ASP A 79 -2.07 -15.02 1.39
CA ASP A 79 -2.07 -14.85 -0.06
C ASP A 79 -3.44 -15.13 -0.69
N ALA A 80 -4.19 -16.08 -0.14
CA ALA A 80 -5.54 -16.42 -0.58
C ALA A 80 -6.52 -15.27 -0.32
N GLN A 81 -6.47 -14.65 0.87
CA GLN A 81 -7.32 -13.50 1.20
C GLN A 81 -7.02 -12.30 0.30
N ILE A 82 -5.74 -12.00 0.07
CA ILE A 82 -5.34 -10.90 -0.82
C ILE A 82 -5.80 -11.18 -2.26
N THR A 83 -5.61 -12.41 -2.74
CA THR A 83 -6.00 -12.78 -4.11
C THR A 83 -7.51 -12.69 -4.29
N ALA A 84 -8.30 -13.23 -3.37
CA ALA A 84 -9.77 -13.15 -3.41
C ALA A 84 -10.27 -11.69 -3.43
N ALA A 85 -9.75 -10.85 -2.53
CA ALA A 85 -10.14 -9.44 -2.47
C ALA A 85 -9.78 -8.67 -3.76
N VAL A 86 -8.68 -9.04 -4.43
CA VAL A 86 -8.33 -8.48 -5.73
C VAL A 86 -9.28 -8.99 -6.82
N GLU A 87 -9.51 -10.30 -6.89
CA GLU A 87 -10.34 -10.94 -7.93
C GLU A 87 -11.76 -10.38 -7.96
N GLU A 88 -12.37 -10.15 -6.80
CA GLU A 88 -13.70 -9.55 -6.65
C GLU A 88 -13.79 -8.12 -7.24
N ARG A 89 -12.66 -7.43 -7.36
CA ARG A 89 -12.58 -6.06 -7.89
C ARG A 89 -12.10 -6.00 -9.34
N LEU A 90 -11.77 -7.16 -9.95
CA LEU A 90 -11.42 -7.22 -11.36
C LEU A 90 -12.69 -7.25 -12.22
N GLY A 91 -12.86 -6.22 -13.04
CA GLY A 91 -13.91 -6.16 -14.06
C GLY A 91 -13.78 -7.24 -15.14
N GLU A 92 -14.71 -7.21 -16.10
CA GLU A 92 -14.70 -8.13 -17.22
C GLU A 92 -13.54 -7.81 -18.18
N GLU A 93 -12.62 -8.77 -18.32
CA GLU A 93 -11.43 -8.65 -19.14
C GLU A 93 -11.17 -9.99 -19.82
N SER A 94 -10.46 -9.97 -20.96
CA SER A 94 -10.04 -11.21 -21.62
C SER A 94 -9.17 -12.07 -20.68
N ARG A 95 -9.27 -13.40 -20.78
CA ARG A 95 -8.67 -14.35 -19.82
C ARG A 95 -7.17 -14.11 -19.55
N LEU A 96 -6.40 -13.79 -20.60
CA LEU A 96 -4.96 -13.50 -20.49
C LEU A 96 -4.71 -12.17 -19.77
N ARG A 97 -5.43 -11.11 -20.15
CA ARG A 97 -5.30 -9.78 -19.55
C ARG A 97 -5.73 -9.80 -18.08
N ARG A 98 -6.80 -10.52 -17.76
CA ARG A 98 -7.28 -10.73 -16.39
C ARG A 98 -6.20 -11.37 -15.51
N LYS A 99 -5.53 -12.43 -15.98
CA LYS A 99 -4.46 -13.10 -15.21
C LYS A 99 -3.28 -12.18 -14.94
N ALA A 100 -2.82 -11.43 -15.95
CA ALA A 100 -1.72 -10.48 -15.76
C ALA A 100 -2.11 -9.37 -14.78
N LEU A 101 -3.30 -8.79 -14.95
CA LEU A 101 -3.82 -7.74 -14.08
C LEU A 101 -3.96 -8.21 -12.63
N LEU A 102 -4.46 -9.42 -12.42
CA LEU A 102 -4.56 -10.05 -11.10
C LEU A 102 -3.19 -10.13 -10.43
N LEU A 103 -2.20 -10.71 -11.12
CA LEU A 103 -0.85 -10.86 -10.57
C LEU A 103 -0.22 -9.51 -10.21
N THR A 104 -0.33 -8.52 -11.09
CA THR A 104 0.19 -7.17 -10.83
C THR A 104 -0.49 -6.52 -9.64
N ARG A 105 -1.83 -6.61 -9.55
CA ARG A 105 -2.59 -5.96 -8.47
C ARG A 105 -2.38 -6.66 -7.12
N VAL A 106 -2.28 -7.98 -7.10
CA VAL A 106 -1.88 -8.74 -5.88
C VAL A 106 -0.49 -8.33 -5.42
N ALA A 107 0.49 -8.24 -6.33
CA ALA A 107 1.84 -7.82 -5.97
C ALA A 107 1.87 -6.39 -5.40
N LEU A 108 1.08 -5.48 -5.99
CA LEU A 108 0.94 -4.10 -5.53
C LEU A 108 0.29 -4.01 -4.14
N VAL A 109 -0.77 -4.78 -3.89
CA VAL A 109 -1.44 -4.84 -2.58
C VAL A 109 -0.50 -5.42 -1.52
N LYS A 110 0.23 -6.50 -1.83
CA LYS A 110 1.24 -7.05 -0.93
C LYS A 110 2.32 -6.02 -0.56
N ARG A 111 2.76 -5.21 -1.52
CA ARG A 111 3.70 -4.10 -1.26
C ARG A 111 3.08 -3.04 -0.35
N ALA A 112 1.83 -2.64 -0.62
CA ALA A 112 1.11 -1.70 0.22
C ALA A 112 0.99 -2.19 1.68
N LEU A 113 0.60 -3.47 1.86
CA LEU A 113 0.47 -4.10 3.18
C LEU A 113 1.83 -4.21 3.91
N GLY A 114 2.92 -4.45 3.19
CA GLY A 114 4.27 -4.48 3.75
C GLY A 114 4.73 -3.14 4.33
N SER A 115 4.14 -2.02 3.87
CA SER A 115 4.42 -0.67 4.33
C SER A 115 3.56 -0.22 5.52
N LEU A 116 2.69 -1.09 6.03
CA LEU A 116 1.86 -0.76 7.18
C LEU A 116 2.72 -0.52 8.43
N PRO A 117 2.49 0.58 9.17
CA PRO A 117 3.12 0.78 10.46
C PRO A 117 2.56 -0.24 11.47
N PRO A 118 3.31 -0.56 12.54
CA PRO A 118 2.74 -1.21 13.70
C PRO A 118 1.50 -0.46 14.21
N ARG A 119 0.48 -1.21 14.64
CA ARG A 119 -0.77 -0.64 15.15
C ARG A 119 -0.51 0.22 16.37
N GLN A 120 -1.03 1.44 16.35
CA GLN A 120 -1.00 2.30 17.52
C GLN A 120 -2.14 1.97 18.47
N ASP A 121 -1.91 2.22 19.75
CA ASP A 121 -2.92 2.11 20.78
C ASP A 121 -3.96 3.23 20.60
N PRO A 122 -5.25 2.92 20.41
CA PRO A 122 -6.29 3.92 20.30
C PRO A 122 -6.46 4.78 21.57
N ASP A 123 -6.05 4.28 22.73
CA ASP A 123 -6.18 4.98 24.02
C ASP A 123 -4.91 5.72 24.43
N ALA A 124 -3.80 5.56 23.70
CA ALA A 124 -2.57 6.29 23.95
C ALA A 124 -2.65 7.72 23.37
N LEU A 125 -3.03 8.68 24.21
CA LEU A 125 -2.78 10.09 23.96
C LEU A 125 -1.27 10.35 23.93
N ILE A 126 -0.69 10.35 22.73
CA ILE A 126 0.70 10.79 22.52
C ILE A 126 0.68 12.33 22.54
N VAL A 127 0.84 12.91 23.71
CA VAL A 127 1.10 14.34 23.87
C VAL A 127 2.59 14.58 23.58
N PRO A 128 2.96 15.37 22.56
CA PRO A 128 4.36 15.70 22.33
C PRO A 128 4.90 16.54 23.49
N ASP A 129 6.03 16.13 24.07
CA ASP A 129 6.72 16.79 25.20
C ASP A 129 7.34 18.17 24.86
N HIS A 130 6.74 18.93 23.96
CA HIS A 130 7.23 20.25 23.56
C HIS A 130 6.09 21.26 23.66
N LEU A 131 6.06 21.93 24.83
CA LEU A 131 5.50 23.25 25.05
C LEU A 131 6.63 24.26 25.16
#